data_AF-A0A6C1CA52-F1
#
_entry.id   AF-A0A6C1CA52-F1
#
_cell.length_a   1.000
_cell.length_b   1.000
_cell.length_c   1.000
_cell.angle_alpha   90.00
_cell.angle_beta   90.00
_cell.angle_gamma   90.00
#
_symmetry.space_group_name_H-M   'P 1'
#
loop_
_entity.id
_entity.type
_entity.pdbx_description
1 polymer ?
#
loop_
_entity_poly.entity_id
_entity_poly.type
_entity_poly.pdbx_seq_one_letter_code
_entity_poly.pdbx_strand_id
1 'polypeptide(L)'
;MEQLAAATGIHMRRVNGVVNDSIGAKTRSGVSLAQLGVALTNAERWLEDPSSMPAGLPAPSGEDLDKLHGAELRRLLATYVGPLAGALREPIPFVQTQLNDWMGAPSRAEATDEQLRDAIMQAWAWIEDPDSYGASSQPEPPEPGGLPAPMRTKTAVADSSCNLCAAPVMAGELIGRMPRPRRPYVPMDWLCAHCLSDRRAKPRLTDVLLRIFHHTFSGSTTLLNTAEAAVLLDALLSVPVPEGDGHLQEALTALRQGIEAPEPVMQLSYHPAHAAVAAVHTAGPQEAAAGDAAVLTAVAQHLAEWQHNPQDIDQARYRNRILWRQAVLENTLTPTVLSQRGGPFWV
;
A
#
# COMPACT_ATOMS: atom_id res chain seq x y z
N MET A 1 -6.09 -5.99 -41.77
CA MET A 1 -6.22 -5.73 -40.30
C MET A 1 -6.78 -6.93 -39.56
N GLU A 2 -7.98 -7.42 -39.90
CA GLU A 2 -8.54 -8.64 -39.29
C GLU A 2 -7.65 -9.87 -39.49
N GLN A 3 -7.10 -10.05 -40.69
CA GLN A 3 -6.16 -11.14 -40.99
C GLN A 3 -4.89 -11.08 -40.13
N LEU A 4 -4.31 -9.88 -39.96
CA LEU A 4 -3.15 -9.68 -39.10
C LEU A 4 -3.46 -9.96 -37.63
N ALA A 5 -4.64 -9.54 -37.16
CA ALA A 5 -5.09 -9.81 -35.80
C ALA A 5 -5.21 -11.31 -35.53
N ALA A 6 -5.74 -12.06 -36.51
CA ALA A 6 -5.81 -13.51 -36.43
C ALA A 6 -4.43 -14.19 -36.48
N ALA A 7 -3.54 -13.74 -37.38
CA ALA A 7 -2.21 -14.32 -37.58
C ALA A 7 -1.25 -14.07 -36.40
N THR A 8 -1.38 -12.93 -35.72
CA THR A 8 -0.49 -12.52 -34.62
C THR A 8 -1.09 -12.78 -33.24
N GLY A 9 -2.36 -13.18 -33.16
CA GLY A 9 -3.10 -13.25 -31.89
C GLY A 9 -3.35 -11.89 -31.24
N ILE A 10 -2.99 -10.78 -31.90
CA ILE A 10 -3.09 -9.42 -31.35
C ILE A 10 -4.43 -8.77 -31.72
N HIS A 11 -5.07 -8.11 -30.76
CA HIS A 11 -6.36 -7.45 -30.98
C HIS A 11 -6.34 -6.40 -32.12
N MET A 12 -7.40 -6.35 -32.95
CA MET A 12 -7.46 -5.52 -34.16
C MET A 12 -7.19 -4.02 -33.93
N ARG A 13 -7.59 -3.46 -32.79
CA ARG A 13 -7.26 -2.05 -32.46
C ARG A 13 -5.76 -1.82 -32.27
N ARG A 14 -5.02 -2.80 -31.73
CA ARG A 14 -3.57 -2.75 -31.55
C ARG A 14 -2.85 -2.92 -32.88
N VAL A 15 -3.34 -3.82 -33.75
CA VAL A 15 -2.86 -3.93 -35.14
C VAL A 15 -3.03 -2.60 -35.89
N ASN A 16 -4.17 -1.91 -35.71
CA ASN A 16 -4.39 -0.57 -36.27
C ASN A 16 -3.38 0.47 -35.77
N GLY A 17 -3.01 0.44 -34.49
CA GLY A 17 -1.96 1.30 -33.93
C GLY A 17 -0.61 1.05 -34.58
N VAL A 18 -0.16 -0.20 -34.60
CA VAL A 18 1.14 -0.59 -35.19
C VAL A 18 1.24 -0.20 -36.67
N VAL A 19 0.17 -0.39 -37.45
CA VAL A 19 0.13 0.04 -38.85
C VAL A 19 0.24 1.54 -38.99
N ASN A 20 -0.50 2.32 -38.19
CA ASN A 20 -0.44 3.78 -38.22
C ASN A 20 0.94 4.31 -37.79
N ASP A 21 1.55 3.71 -36.76
CA ASP A 21 2.87 4.08 -36.27
C ASP A 21 3.95 3.79 -37.32
N SER A 22 3.84 2.68 -38.06
CA SER A 22 4.78 2.32 -39.12
C SER A 22 4.84 3.32 -40.28
N ILE A 23 3.83 4.18 -40.41
CA ILE A 23 3.75 5.24 -41.43
C ILE A 23 3.81 6.64 -40.83
N GLY A 24 4.11 6.76 -39.53
CA GLY A 24 4.21 8.02 -38.80
C GLY A 24 2.89 8.79 -38.67
N ALA A 25 1.73 8.10 -38.76
CA ALA A 25 0.42 8.74 -38.75
C ALA A 25 -0.25 8.63 -37.37
N LYS A 26 -0.65 9.76 -36.78
CA LYS A 26 -1.43 9.78 -35.52
C LYS A 26 -2.93 9.57 -35.73
N THR A 27 -3.44 9.94 -36.92
CA THR A 27 -4.85 9.84 -37.31
C THR A 27 -4.95 9.48 -38.79
N ARG A 28 -6.03 8.81 -39.19
CA ARG A 28 -6.27 8.45 -40.61
C ARG A 28 -6.65 9.63 -41.50
N SER A 29 -7.11 10.73 -40.90
CA SER A 29 -7.30 12.01 -41.59
C SER A 29 -5.94 12.58 -41.96
N GLY A 30 -5.63 12.61 -43.27
CA GLY A 30 -4.40 13.20 -43.79
C GLY A 30 -3.30 12.21 -44.20
N VAL A 31 -3.58 10.90 -44.21
CA VAL A 31 -2.63 9.90 -44.71
C VAL A 31 -2.59 9.94 -46.24
N SER A 32 -1.40 10.12 -46.80
CA SER A 32 -1.18 10.11 -48.26
C SER A 32 -1.30 8.71 -48.86
N LEU A 33 -1.56 8.61 -50.17
CA LEU A 33 -1.56 7.33 -50.89
C LEU A 33 -0.23 6.60 -50.78
N ALA A 34 0.90 7.33 -50.77
CA ALA A 34 2.22 6.75 -50.58
C ALA A 34 2.36 6.09 -49.20
N GLN A 35 1.87 6.76 -48.14
CA GLN A 35 1.86 6.19 -46.79
C GLN A 35 0.92 4.97 -46.70
N LEU A 36 -0.23 4.97 -47.39
CA LEU A 36 -1.09 3.78 -47.46
C LEU A 36 -0.40 2.61 -48.18
N GLY A 37 0.37 2.88 -49.23
CA GLY A 37 1.20 1.88 -49.91
C GLY A 37 2.22 1.24 -48.97
N VAL A 38 2.95 2.06 -48.20
CA VAL A 38 3.91 1.58 -47.19
C VAL A 38 3.20 0.76 -46.08
N ALA A 39 2.04 1.22 -45.60
CA ALA A 39 1.25 0.48 -44.61
C ALA A 39 0.83 -0.90 -45.13
N LEU A 40 0.41 -0.99 -46.39
CA LEU A 40 -0.01 -2.24 -47.01
C LEU A 40 1.19 -3.20 -47.17
N THR A 41 2.32 -2.73 -47.67
CA THR A 41 3.54 -3.54 -47.79
C THR A 41 4.03 -4.05 -46.43
N ASN A 42 3.95 -3.22 -45.39
CA ASN A 42 4.26 -3.66 -44.02
C ASN A 42 3.28 -4.73 -43.54
N ALA A 43 1.99 -4.54 -43.79
CA ALA A 43 0.95 -5.49 -43.40
C ALA A 43 1.10 -6.84 -44.11
N GLU A 44 1.45 -6.85 -45.40
CA GLU A 44 1.71 -8.07 -46.18
C GLU A 44 2.93 -8.82 -45.62
N ARG A 45 4.04 -8.11 -45.40
CA ARG A 45 5.24 -8.69 -44.78
C ARG A 45 4.95 -9.31 -43.40
N TRP A 46 4.13 -8.65 -42.58
CA TRP A 46 3.75 -9.18 -41.26
C TRP A 46 2.74 -10.32 -41.32
N LEU A 47 2.01 -10.49 -42.43
CA LEU A 47 1.21 -11.68 -42.65
C LEU A 47 2.08 -12.88 -43.05
N GLU A 48 3.15 -12.64 -43.81
CA GLU A 48 4.13 -13.66 -44.20
C GLU A 48 5.02 -14.11 -43.04
N ASP A 49 5.43 -13.16 -42.19
CA ASP A 49 6.15 -13.43 -40.95
C ASP A 49 5.54 -12.61 -39.80
N PRO A 50 4.56 -13.19 -39.07
CA PRO A 50 3.93 -12.56 -37.91
C PRO A 50 4.91 -12.17 -36.79
N SER A 51 6.06 -12.84 -36.70
CA SER A 51 7.09 -12.54 -35.70
C SER A 51 7.92 -11.29 -36.04
N SER A 52 7.91 -10.86 -37.31
CA SER A 52 8.54 -9.61 -37.77
C SER A 52 7.68 -8.36 -37.54
N MET A 53 6.41 -8.54 -37.13
CA MET A 53 5.59 -7.42 -36.71
C MET A 53 6.21 -6.82 -35.45
N PRO A 54 6.42 -5.50 -35.37
CA PRO A 54 6.91 -4.87 -34.16
C PRO A 54 6.06 -5.34 -32.98
N ALA A 55 6.69 -6.08 -32.05
CA ALA A 55 6.11 -6.29 -30.74
C ALA A 55 5.71 -4.91 -30.23
N GLY A 56 4.49 -4.77 -29.73
CA GLY A 56 4.00 -3.47 -29.26
C GLY A 56 4.95 -2.83 -28.25
N LEU A 57 4.75 -1.54 -27.94
CA LEU A 57 5.54 -0.70 -27.03
C LEU A 57 6.75 -1.42 -26.40
N PRO A 58 8.00 -1.09 -26.84
CA PRO A 58 9.18 -1.81 -26.39
C PRO A 58 9.19 -1.93 -24.86
N ALA A 59 9.64 -3.10 -24.38
CA ALA A 59 9.75 -3.34 -22.95
C ALA A 59 10.53 -2.18 -22.32
N PRO A 60 9.95 -1.47 -21.35
CA PRO A 60 10.65 -0.37 -20.70
C PRO A 60 11.89 -0.93 -20.02
N SER A 61 13.07 -0.40 -20.35
CA SER A 61 14.29 -0.79 -19.68
C SER A 61 14.37 -0.08 -18.33
N GLY A 62 14.79 -0.78 -17.28
CA GLY A 62 14.97 -0.19 -15.95
C GLY A 62 15.91 1.02 -15.98
N GLU A 63 17.03 0.88 -16.72
CA GLU A 63 18.01 1.95 -16.88
C GLU A 63 17.45 3.20 -17.58
N ASP A 64 16.53 3.06 -18.53
CA ASP A 64 15.91 4.21 -19.19
C ASP A 64 14.81 4.83 -18.33
N LEU A 65 14.07 4.03 -17.56
CA LEU A 65 13.09 4.55 -16.61
C LEU A 65 13.75 5.35 -15.48
N ASP A 66 14.94 4.93 -15.02
CA ASP A 66 15.68 5.62 -13.96
C ASP A 66 16.15 7.02 -14.39
N LYS A 67 16.30 7.27 -15.70
CA LYS A 67 16.65 8.59 -16.25
C LYS A 67 15.47 9.55 -16.35
N LEU A 68 14.24 9.05 -16.26
CA LEU A 68 13.02 9.84 -16.40
C LEU A 68 12.49 10.27 -15.03
N HIS A 69 11.92 11.47 -14.98
CA HIS A 69 11.35 12.04 -13.74
C HIS A 69 10.02 12.75 -13.97
N GLY A 70 9.16 12.76 -12.94
CA GLY A 70 7.94 13.56 -12.85
C GLY A 70 7.08 13.56 -14.12
N ALA A 71 7.09 14.68 -14.85
CA ALA A 71 6.26 14.87 -16.04
C ALA A 71 6.57 13.90 -17.19
N GLU A 72 7.82 13.46 -17.31
CA GLU A 72 8.24 12.52 -18.35
C GLU A 72 7.70 11.12 -18.08
N LEU A 73 7.82 10.66 -16.83
CA LEU A 73 7.22 9.41 -16.37
C LEU A 73 5.69 9.42 -16.53
N ARG A 74 5.02 10.51 -16.16
CA ARG A 74 3.56 10.65 -16.36
C ARG A 74 3.17 10.56 -17.83
N ARG A 75 3.97 11.19 -18.71
CA ARG A 75 3.74 11.15 -20.16
C ARG A 75 3.94 9.75 -20.71
N LEU A 76 5.00 9.06 -20.28
CA LEU A 76 5.26 7.68 -20.66
C LEU A 76 4.12 6.75 -20.18
N LEU A 77 3.72 6.82 -18.91
CA LEU A 77 2.58 6.04 -18.41
C LEU A 77 1.29 6.30 -19.21
N ALA A 78 1.07 7.53 -19.69
CA ALA A 78 -0.09 7.85 -20.53
C ALA A 78 -0.10 7.09 -21.87
N THR A 79 1.06 6.75 -22.45
CA THR A 79 1.12 5.99 -23.71
C THR A 79 0.69 4.54 -23.55
N TYR A 80 0.78 3.97 -22.34
CA TYR A 80 0.35 2.60 -22.06
C TYR A 80 -1.17 2.44 -21.83
N VAL A 81 -1.90 3.52 -21.51
CA VAL A 81 -3.33 3.44 -21.14
C VAL A 81 -4.21 2.95 -22.28
N GLY A 82 -4.02 3.48 -23.49
CA GLY A 82 -4.81 3.10 -24.65
C GLY A 82 -4.60 1.63 -25.04
N PRO A 83 -3.35 1.17 -25.20
CA PRO A 83 -3.03 -0.24 -25.42
C PRO A 83 -3.60 -1.16 -24.34
N LEU A 84 -3.44 -0.80 -23.05
CA LEU A 84 -3.95 -1.57 -21.93
C LEU A 84 -5.48 -1.66 -21.92
N ALA A 85 -6.19 -0.55 -22.14
CA ALA A 85 -7.65 -0.56 -22.30
C ALA A 85 -8.11 -1.43 -23.48
N GLY A 86 -7.34 -1.44 -24.57
CA GLY A 86 -7.58 -2.33 -25.70
C GLY A 86 -7.38 -3.80 -25.36
N ALA A 87 -6.35 -4.14 -24.58
CA ALA A 87 -6.04 -5.51 -24.16
C ALA A 87 -7.07 -6.05 -23.16
N LEU A 88 -7.41 -5.27 -22.13
CA LEU A 88 -8.36 -5.67 -21.08
C LEU A 88 -9.83 -5.56 -21.49
N ARG A 89 -10.12 -4.91 -22.63
CA ARG A 89 -11.49 -4.56 -23.09
C ARG A 89 -12.27 -3.67 -22.12
N GLU A 90 -11.54 -2.87 -21.35
CA GLU A 90 -12.10 -1.96 -20.36
C GLU A 90 -12.12 -0.50 -20.83
N PRO A 91 -13.01 0.35 -20.32
CA PRO A 91 -12.98 1.78 -20.60
C PRO A 91 -11.67 2.44 -20.11
N ILE A 92 -11.14 3.40 -20.87
CA ILE A 92 -9.94 4.18 -20.51
C ILE A 92 -10.03 4.76 -19.08
N PRO A 93 -11.14 5.37 -18.64
CA PRO A 93 -11.24 5.89 -17.28
C PRO A 93 -11.09 4.81 -16.20
N PHE A 94 -11.60 3.61 -16.46
CA PHE A 94 -11.47 2.49 -15.53
C PHE A 94 -10.02 2.04 -15.42
N VAL A 95 -9.32 1.87 -16.55
CA VAL A 95 -7.89 1.54 -16.57
C VAL A 95 -7.04 2.60 -15.86
N GLN A 96 -7.37 3.89 -16.02
CA GLN A 96 -6.69 4.97 -15.31
C GLN A 96 -6.86 4.85 -13.79
N THR A 97 -8.08 4.58 -13.31
CA THR A 97 -8.35 4.32 -11.89
C THR A 97 -7.55 3.13 -11.39
N GLN A 98 -7.52 2.03 -12.14
CA GLN A 98 -6.81 0.82 -11.75
C GLN A 98 -5.29 1.02 -11.67
N LEU A 99 -4.70 1.80 -12.57
CA LEU A 99 -3.29 2.18 -12.49
C LEU A 99 -3.01 3.11 -11.29
N ASN A 100 -3.91 4.04 -11.00
CA ASN A 100 -3.79 4.87 -9.79
C ASN A 100 -3.84 4.01 -8.52
N ASP A 101 -4.77 3.06 -8.49
CA ASP A 101 -4.92 2.10 -7.39
C ASP A 101 -3.68 1.21 -7.26
N TRP A 102 -3.10 0.75 -8.37
CA TRP A 102 -1.81 0.03 -8.39
C TRP A 102 -0.69 0.84 -7.72
N MET A 103 -0.55 2.10 -8.10
CA MET A 103 0.46 3.01 -7.53
C MET A 103 0.23 3.34 -6.06
N GLY A 104 -1.01 3.17 -5.57
CA GLY A 104 -1.43 3.73 -4.28
C GLY A 104 -1.59 5.25 -4.27
N ALA A 105 -1.59 5.91 -5.44
CA ALA A 105 -1.72 7.36 -5.57
C ALA A 105 -3.15 7.82 -5.88
N PRO A 106 -3.70 8.88 -5.25
CA PRO A 106 -5.04 9.39 -5.55
C PRO A 106 -5.19 9.81 -7.02
N SER A 107 -4.12 10.33 -7.59
CA SER A 107 -4.02 10.70 -8.99
C SER A 107 -2.57 10.54 -9.50
N ARG A 108 -2.38 10.49 -10.82
CA ARG A 108 -1.04 10.48 -11.43
C ARG A 108 -0.22 11.73 -11.14
N ALA A 109 -0.89 12.84 -10.85
CA ALA A 109 -0.23 14.10 -10.52
C ALA A 109 0.44 14.03 -9.13
N GLU A 110 -0.17 13.27 -8.22
CA GLU A 110 0.27 13.07 -6.84
C GLU A 110 1.19 11.85 -6.66
N ALA A 111 1.41 11.05 -7.70
CA ALA A 111 2.30 9.89 -7.65
C ALA A 111 3.79 10.31 -7.61
N THR A 112 4.58 9.57 -6.83
CA THR A 112 6.05 9.69 -6.82
C THR A 112 6.67 9.09 -8.08
N ASP A 113 7.94 9.37 -8.34
CA ASP A 113 8.65 8.81 -9.49
C ASP A 113 8.72 7.27 -9.41
N GLU A 114 8.97 6.71 -8.23
CA GLU A 114 9.00 5.26 -7.99
C GLU A 114 7.63 4.62 -8.29
N GLN A 115 6.55 5.28 -7.85
CA GLN A 115 5.19 4.82 -8.11
C GLN A 115 4.87 4.84 -9.61
N LEU A 116 5.29 5.89 -10.32
CA LEU A 116 5.11 6.00 -11.77
C LEU A 116 5.91 4.95 -12.54
N ARG A 117 7.17 4.70 -12.17
CA ARG A 117 8.01 3.65 -12.78
C ARG A 117 7.38 2.28 -12.60
N ASP A 118 6.91 1.99 -11.40
CA ASP A 118 6.27 0.72 -11.10
C ASP A 118 4.96 0.52 -11.89
N ALA A 119 4.15 1.56 -12.04
CA ALA A 119 2.95 1.49 -12.87
C ALA A 119 3.25 1.31 -14.36
N ILE A 120 4.35 1.86 -14.87
CA ILE A 120 4.78 1.65 -16.26
C ILE A 120 5.15 0.18 -16.46
N MET A 121 5.97 -0.37 -15.56
CA MET A 121 6.36 -1.79 -15.60
C MET A 121 5.13 -2.70 -15.54
N GLN A 122 4.19 -2.41 -14.64
CA GLN A 122 2.98 -3.22 -14.52
C GLN A 122 2.03 -3.06 -15.72
N ALA A 123 1.87 -1.85 -16.24
CA ALA A 123 1.03 -1.62 -17.41
C ALA A 123 1.56 -2.40 -18.62
N TRP A 124 2.88 -2.47 -18.79
CA TRP A 124 3.50 -3.32 -19.79
C TRP A 124 3.23 -4.81 -19.53
N ALA A 125 3.41 -5.29 -18.30
CA ALA A 125 3.14 -6.69 -17.95
C ALA A 125 1.68 -7.10 -18.26
N TRP A 126 0.69 -6.26 -17.96
CA TRP A 126 -0.72 -6.54 -18.30
C TRP A 126 -1.04 -6.47 -19.79
N ILE A 127 -0.23 -5.75 -20.57
CA ILE A 127 -0.36 -5.73 -22.04
C ILE A 127 0.19 -7.01 -22.67
N GLU A 128 1.22 -7.60 -22.06
CA GLU A 128 1.81 -8.87 -22.46
C GLU A 128 0.97 -10.07 -22.01
N ASP A 129 0.50 -10.06 -20.76
CA ASP A 129 -0.38 -11.07 -20.19
C ASP A 129 -1.65 -10.42 -19.60
N PRO A 130 -2.71 -10.23 -20.41
CA PRO A 130 -3.97 -9.68 -19.95
C PRO A 130 -4.69 -10.56 -18.91
N ASP A 131 -4.44 -11.87 -18.89
CA ASP A 131 -5.08 -12.77 -17.94
C ASP A 131 -4.52 -12.58 -16.52
N SER A 132 -3.25 -12.18 -16.40
CA SER A 132 -2.62 -11.78 -15.13
C SER A 132 -3.31 -10.59 -14.45
N TYR A 133 -4.05 -9.78 -15.20
CA TYR A 133 -4.86 -8.68 -14.63
C TYR A 133 -6.03 -9.21 -13.79
N GLY A 134 -6.71 -10.25 -14.28
CA GLY A 134 -7.88 -10.87 -13.63
C GLY A 134 -7.53 -11.89 -12.55
N ALA A 135 -6.28 -12.39 -12.53
CA ALA A 135 -5.77 -13.29 -11.49
C ALA A 135 -5.63 -12.65 -10.09
N SER A 136 -6.01 -11.38 -9.93
CA SER A 136 -6.21 -10.75 -8.64
C SER A 136 -7.36 -11.44 -7.91
N SER A 137 -7.02 -12.48 -7.16
CA SER A 137 -7.91 -13.21 -6.26
C SER A 137 -8.77 -12.22 -5.47
N GLN A 138 -10.10 -12.32 -5.57
CA GLN A 138 -10.96 -11.77 -4.54
C GLN A 138 -10.49 -12.39 -3.23
N PRO A 139 -9.97 -11.59 -2.30
CA PRO A 139 -9.46 -12.17 -1.10
C PRO A 139 -10.60 -12.78 -0.29
N GLU A 140 -10.34 -13.94 0.29
CA GLU A 140 -11.24 -14.50 1.30
C GLU A 140 -11.46 -13.45 2.39
N PRO A 141 -12.70 -13.33 2.91
CA PRO A 141 -12.97 -12.44 4.02
C PRO A 141 -12.02 -12.82 5.17
N PRO A 142 -11.36 -11.84 5.81
CA PRO A 142 -10.42 -12.13 6.87
C PRO A 142 -11.15 -12.88 8.00
N GLU A 143 -10.45 -13.81 8.63
CA GLU A 143 -10.92 -14.42 9.89
C GLU A 143 -11.29 -13.31 10.91
N PRO A 144 -12.12 -13.60 11.92
CA PRO A 144 -12.38 -12.65 12.99
C PRO A 144 -11.07 -12.22 13.67
N GLY A 145 -10.64 -10.98 13.42
CA GLY A 145 -9.31 -10.55 13.82
C GLY A 145 -8.17 -11.10 12.94
N GLY A 146 -8.41 -11.38 11.66
CA GLY A 146 -7.39 -11.56 10.65
C GLY A 146 -6.90 -10.21 10.11
N LEU A 147 -5.85 -10.25 9.29
CA LEU A 147 -5.50 -9.10 8.47
C LEU A 147 -6.38 -9.06 7.23
N PRO A 148 -6.82 -7.87 6.78
CA PRO A 148 -7.39 -7.77 5.44
C PRO A 148 -6.38 -8.35 4.48
N ALA A 149 -6.83 -9.16 3.54
CA ALA A 149 -5.91 -9.62 2.54
C ALA A 149 -5.34 -8.43 1.75
N PRO A 150 -4.07 -8.52 1.32
CA PRO A 150 -3.50 -7.52 0.46
C PRO A 150 -4.35 -7.35 -0.79
N MET A 151 -4.48 -6.11 -1.26
CA MET A 151 -5.02 -5.86 -2.59
C MET A 151 -4.17 -6.57 -3.63
N ARG A 152 -2.84 -6.53 -3.46
CA ARG A 152 -1.86 -7.04 -4.41
C ARG A 152 -0.56 -7.39 -3.71
N THR A 153 0.14 -8.38 -4.26
CA THR A 153 1.49 -8.75 -3.88
C THR A 153 2.39 -8.86 -5.12
N LYS A 154 3.69 -8.65 -4.93
CA LYS A 154 4.72 -8.81 -5.96
C LYS A 154 6.07 -9.10 -5.31
N THR A 155 7.06 -9.42 -6.13
CA THR A 155 8.46 -9.50 -5.73
C THR A 155 9.08 -8.10 -5.71
N ALA A 156 9.83 -7.76 -4.66
CA ALA A 156 10.60 -6.53 -4.57
C ALA A 156 11.68 -6.48 -5.67
N VAL A 157 11.73 -5.38 -6.41
CA VAL A 157 12.68 -5.20 -7.53
C VAL A 157 14.04 -4.68 -7.08
N ALA A 158 14.10 -4.03 -5.92
CA ALA A 158 15.30 -3.45 -5.34
C ALA A 158 15.19 -3.49 -3.81
N ASP A 159 16.34 -3.35 -3.15
CA ASP A 159 16.41 -3.23 -1.71
C ASP A 159 15.65 -1.98 -1.25
N SER A 160 14.83 -2.14 -0.22
CA SER A 160 13.96 -1.10 0.32
C SER A 160 13.66 -1.37 1.78
N SER A 161 12.68 -0.65 2.35
CA SER A 161 12.19 -0.88 3.70
C SER A 161 10.67 -0.93 3.72
N CYS A 162 10.10 -1.82 4.53
CA CYS A 162 8.67 -1.90 4.75
C CYS A 162 8.11 -0.56 5.26
N ASN A 163 7.05 -0.04 4.63
CA ASN A 163 6.48 1.26 5.02
C ASN A 163 5.77 1.26 6.38
N LEU A 164 5.45 0.07 6.92
CA LEU A 164 4.86 -0.06 8.24
C LEU A 164 5.94 -0.26 9.32
N CYS A 165 6.67 -1.37 9.27
CA CYS A 165 7.62 -1.74 10.33
C CYS A 165 9.06 -1.28 10.10
N ALA A 166 9.36 -0.62 8.98
CA ALA A 166 10.70 -0.20 8.57
C ALA A 166 11.73 -1.34 8.45
N ALA A 167 11.32 -2.61 8.54
CA ALA A 167 12.20 -3.74 8.31
C ALA A 167 12.78 -3.68 6.90
N PRO A 168 14.08 -4.01 6.71
CA PRO A 168 14.66 -4.10 5.39
C PRO A 168 13.90 -5.13 4.56
N VAL A 169 13.72 -4.81 3.28
CA VAL A 169 13.16 -5.70 2.27
C VAL A 169 14.21 -5.83 1.18
N MET A 170 14.69 -7.05 0.97
CA MET A 170 15.69 -7.32 -0.06
C MET A 170 15.02 -7.50 -1.42
N ALA A 171 15.74 -7.18 -2.51
CA ALA A 171 15.32 -7.56 -3.85
C ALA A 171 15.04 -9.08 -3.90
N GLY A 172 13.90 -9.48 -4.49
CA GLY A 172 13.45 -10.88 -4.49
C GLY A 172 12.44 -11.25 -3.40
N GLU A 173 12.23 -10.42 -2.39
CA GLU A 173 11.27 -10.72 -1.31
C GLU A 173 9.82 -10.35 -1.67
N LEU A 174 8.86 -11.02 -1.04
CA LEU A 174 7.44 -10.73 -1.21
C LEU A 174 7.08 -9.41 -0.53
N ILE A 175 6.51 -8.50 -1.31
CA ILE A 175 5.90 -7.25 -0.85
C ILE A 175 4.46 -7.11 -1.35
N GLY A 176 3.72 -6.20 -0.76
CA GLY A 176 2.31 -6.04 -1.07
C GLY A 176 1.71 -4.75 -0.51
N ARG A 177 0.50 -4.45 -0.96
CA ARG A 177 -0.26 -3.28 -0.52
C ARG A 177 -1.58 -3.70 0.10
N MET A 178 -1.91 -3.06 1.21
CA MET A 178 -3.20 -3.24 1.87
C MET A 178 -4.30 -2.46 1.15
N PRO A 179 -5.58 -2.85 1.32
CA PRO A 179 -6.72 -2.06 0.89
C PRO A 179 -6.59 -0.59 1.25
N ARG A 180 -6.90 0.29 0.27
CA ARG A 180 -6.91 1.73 0.54
C ARG A 180 -7.87 2.02 1.67
N PRO A 181 -7.41 2.72 2.70
CA PRO A 181 -8.25 2.98 3.83
C PRO A 181 -9.27 4.07 3.48
N ARG A 182 -10.43 4.05 4.13
CA ARG A 182 -11.36 5.18 4.01
C ARG A 182 -10.71 6.41 4.63
N ARG A 183 -11.03 7.58 4.10
CA ARG A 183 -10.67 8.81 4.78
C ARG A 183 -11.20 8.76 6.23
N PRO A 184 -10.38 9.19 7.19
CA PRO A 184 -9.24 10.09 6.96
C PRO A 184 -7.86 9.44 7.13
N TYR A 185 -7.81 8.11 7.15
CA TYR A 185 -6.57 7.33 7.21
C TYR A 185 -5.80 7.43 5.88
N VAL A 186 -4.47 7.28 5.91
CA VAL A 186 -3.63 7.35 4.71
C VAL A 186 -3.27 5.96 4.17
N PRO A 187 -3.16 5.79 2.84
CA PRO A 187 -2.71 4.54 2.26
C PRO A 187 -1.26 4.26 2.66
N MET A 188 -0.98 3.00 3.00
CA MET A 188 0.39 2.51 3.14
C MET A 188 0.96 2.16 1.77
N ASP A 189 2.24 2.44 1.60
CA ASP A 189 3.00 1.95 0.46
C ASP A 189 3.42 0.46 0.70
N TRP A 190 4.39 -0.06 -0.04
CA TRP A 190 4.75 -1.47 -0.01
C TRP A 190 5.12 -1.94 1.41
N LEU A 191 4.49 -3.04 1.81
CA LEU A 191 4.68 -3.73 3.07
C LEU A 191 5.41 -5.06 2.83
N CYS A 192 6.25 -5.48 3.78
CA CYS A 192 6.89 -6.79 3.75
C CYS A 192 5.89 -7.92 4.05
N ALA A 193 6.27 -9.15 3.68
CA ALA A 193 5.50 -10.37 3.97
C ALA A 193 5.01 -10.47 5.43
N HIS A 194 5.87 -10.11 6.39
CA HIS A 194 5.50 -10.09 7.81
C HIS A 194 4.25 -9.21 8.05
N CYS A 195 4.30 -7.95 7.62
CA CYS A 195 3.21 -7.00 7.82
C CYS A 195 1.93 -7.33 7.04
N LEU A 196 2.05 -8.15 5.98
CA LEU A 196 0.92 -8.58 5.14
C LEU A 196 0.20 -9.81 5.68
N SER A 197 0.94 -10.75 6.27
CA SER A 197 0.42 -12.11 6.51
C SER A 197 0.73 -12.61 7.92
N ASP A 198 1.95 -12.40 8.41
CA ASP A 198 2.37 -12.99 9.69
C ASP A 198 2.11 -12.11 10.91
N ARG A 199 1.86 -10.81 10.72
CA ARG A 199 1.89 -9.79 11.81
C ARG A 199 0.96 -10.10 12.99
N ARG A 200 -0.10 -10.89 12.77
CA ARG A 200 -1.04 -11.31 13.82
C ARG A 200 -0.76 -12.70 14.37
N ALA A 201 -0.17 -13.59 13.59
CA ALA A 201 0.18 -14.94 14.02
C ALA A 201 1.53 -14.98 14.75
N LYS A 202 2.45 -14.11 14.35
CA LYS A 202 3.81 -13.96 14.90
C LYS A 202 4.07 -12.49 15.26
N PRO A 203 3.23 -11.85 16.07
CA PRO A 203 3.36 -10.43 16.37
C PRO A 203 4.69 -10.14 17.06
N ARG A 204 5.29 -9.01 16.71
CA ARG A 204 6.36 -8.37 17.47
C ARG A 204 5.74 -7.35 18.41
N LEU A 205 6.49 -6.92 19.43
CA LEU A 205 6.02 -5.86 20.33
C LEU A 205 5.61 -4.61 19.55
N THR A 206 6.39 -4.23 18.54
CA THR A 206 6.09 -3.12 17.63
C THR A 206 4.74 -3.25 16.92
N ASP A 207 4.36 -4.45 16.50
CA ASP A 207 3.05 -4.66 15.84
C ASP A 207 1.91 -4.40 16.83
N VAL A 208 2.06 -4.85 18.09
CA VAL A 208 1.07 -4.63 19.15
C VAL A 208 0.98 -3.15 19.53
N LEU A 209 2.11 -2.46 19.64
CA LEU A 209 2.17 -1.02 19.91
C LEU A 209 1.49 -0.20 18.81
N LEU A 210 1.75 -0.52 17.54
CA LEU A 210 1.08 0.13 16.41
C LEU A 210 -0.43 -0.14 16.40
N ARG A 211 -0.86 -1.36 16.75
CA ARG A 211 -2.28 -1.71 16.90
C ARG A 211 -2.97 -0.92 18.02
N ILE A 212 -2.34 -0.82 19.19
CA ILE A 212 -2.82 0.03 20.30
C ILE A 212 -2.93 1.47 19.83
N PHE A 213 -1.90 2.01 19.19
CA PHE A 213 -1.90 3.35 18.62
C PHE A 213 -3.10 3.58 17.68
N HIS A 214 -3.40 2.65 16.77
CA HIS A 214 -4.50 2.80 15.81
C HIS A 214 -5.88 2.75 16.47
N HIS A 215 -6.11 1.81 17.39
CA HIS A 215 -7.38 1.70 18.09
C HIS A 215 -7.62 2.87 19.05
N THR A 216 -6.60 3.22 19.83
CA THR A 216 -6.66 4.37 20.73
C THR A 216 -6.93 5.66 19.97
N PHE A 217 -6.36 5.89 18.79
CA PHE A 217 -6.68 7.04 17.94
C PHE A 217 -8.11 7.07 17.44
N SER A 218 -8.59 5.94 16.89
CA SER A 218 -9.95 5.83 16.36
C SER A 218 -11.02 5.99 17.44
N GLY A 219 -10.60 6.05 18.72
CA GLY A 219 -11.48 6.13 19.88
C GLY A 219 -12.19 4.80 20.13
N SER A 220 -11.63 3.71 19.60
CA SER A 220 -12.15 2.36 19.79
C SER A 220 -11.36 1.62 20.86
N THR A 221 -11.95 0.53 21.36
CA THR A 221 -11.25 -0.42 22.21
C THR A 221 -10.24 -1.22 21.37
N THR A 222 -9.06 -1.49 21.94
CA THR A 222 -8.04 -2.25 21.22
C THR A 222 -8.41 -3.71 21.19
N LEU A 223 -8.52 -4.28 19.98
CA LEU A 223 -8.82 -5.71 19.80
C LEU A 223 -7.52 -6.48 19.58
N LEU A 224 -7.13 -7.30 20.57
CA LEU A 224 -5.91 -8.12 20.55
C LEU A 224 -6.29 -9.60 20.45
N ASN A 225 -5.63 -10.36 19.59
CA ASN A 225 -5.72 -11.81 19.64
C ASN A 225 -4.81 -12.37 20.75
N THR A 226 -4.88 -13.68 21.00
CA THR A 226 -4.08 -14.35 22.03
C THR A 226 -2.57 -14.11 21.87
N ALA A 227 -2.05 -14.15 20.65
CA ALA A 227 -0.62 -13.96 20.38
C ALA A 227 -0.17 -12.51 20.67
N GLU A 228 -0.96 -11.51 20.25
CA GLU A 228 -0.70 -10.09 20.49
C GLU A 228 -0.81 -9.76 21.99
N ALA A 229 -1.80 -10.33 22.69
CA ALA A 229 -1.96 -10.18 24.12
C ALA A 229 -0.79 -10.79 24.90
N ALA A 230 -0.32 -11.98 24.49
CA ALA A 230 0.83 -12.64 25.10
C ALA A 230 2.12 -11.81 24.96
N VAL A 231 2.38 -11.25 23.78
CA VAL A 231 3.54 -10.38 23.54
C VAL A 231 3.50 -9.13 24.42
N LEU A 232 2.33 -8.50 24.56
CA LEU A 232 2.21 -7.33 25.44
C LEU A 232 2.36 -7.71 26.92
N LEU A 233 1.78 -8.83 27.34
CA LEU A 233 1.89 -9.30 28.72
C LEU A 233 3.35 -9.59 29.07
N ASP A 234 4.08 -10.31 28.22
CA ASP A 234 5.50 -10.63 28.42
C ASP A 234 6.36 -9.37 28.58
N ALA A 235 6.13 -8.37 27.71
CA ALA A 235 6.78 -7.07 27.80
C ALA A 235 6.47 -6.37 29.15
N LEU A 236 5.23 -6.42 29.63
CA LEU A 236 4.82 -5.80 30.89
C LEU A 236 5.34 -6.53 32.13
N LEU A 237 5.46 -7.85 32.09
CA LEU A 237 6.00 -8.64 33.19
C LEU A 237 7.49 -8.38 33.44
N SER A 238 8.19 -7.89 32.42
CA SER A 238 9.59 -7.46 32.50
C SER A 238 9.74 -6.03 33.10
N VAL A 239 8.62 -5.32 33.33
CA VAL A 239 8.63 -3.96 33.88
C VAL A 239 8.39 -4.01 35.39
N PRO A 240 9.18 -3.29 36.21
CA PRO A 240 8.84 -3.10 37.62
C PRO A 240 7.52 -2.33 37.73
N VAL A 241 6.48 -3.00 38.23
CA VAL A 241 5.14 -2.41 38.33
C VAL A 241 5.14 -1.35 39.44
N PRO A 242 4.88 -0.06 39.14
CA PRO A 242 4.76 0.96 40.17
C PRO A 242 3.59 0.62 41.10
N GLU A 243 3.82 0.67 42.41
CA GLU A 243 2.74 0.51 43.38
C GLU A 243 1.68 1.61 43.17
N GLY A 244 0.43 1.20 42.95
CA GLY A 244 -0.71 2.12 42.86
C GLY A 244 -1.19 2.51 41.46
N ASP A 245 -0.59 2.04 40.37
CA ASP A 245 -1.17 2.24 39.03
C ASP A 245 -2.33 1.26 38.77
N GLY A 246 -3.54 1.71 39.10
CA GLY A 246 -4.76 0.91 38.93
C GLY A 246 -5.06 0.53 37.48
N HIS A 247 -4.70 1.37 36.50
CA HIS A 247 -4.94 1.08 35.08
C HIS A 247 -3.93 0.08 34.52
N LEU A 248 -2.68 0.11 34.98
CA LEU A 248 -1.70 -0.91 34.63
C LEU A 248 -2.07 -2.28 35.20
N GLN A 249 -2.57 -2.34 36.44
CA GLN A 249 -3.08 -3.59 37.02
C GLN A 249 -4.32 -4.11 36.29
N GLU A 250 -5.20 -3.22 35.88
CA GLU A 250 -6.35 -3.55 35.02
C GLU A 250 -5.88 -4.14 33.68
N ALA A 251 -4.85 -3.55 33.05
CA ALA A 251 -4.27 -4.08 31.81
C ALA A 251 -3.69 -5.49 32.00
N LEU A 252 -2.87 -5.71 33.02
CA LEU A 252 -2.28 -7.02 33.33
C LEU A 252 -3.36 -8.09 33.58
N THR A 253 -4.42 -7.73 34.30
CA THR A 253 -5.54 -8.62 34.59
C THR A 253 -6.31 -8.96 33.31
N ALA A 254 -6.65 -7.95 32.51
CA ALA A 254 -7.37 -8.13 31.26
C ALA A 254 -6.58 -8.99 30.26
N LEU A 255 -5.26 -8.80 30.16
CA LEU A 255 -4.39 -9.59 29.29
C LEU A 255 -4.35 -11.06 29.69
N ARG A 256 -4.17 -11.35 31.00
CA ARG A 256 -4.18 -12.72 31.51
C ARG A 256 -5.51 -13.42 31.23
N GLN A 257 -6.62 -12.76 31.55
CA GLN A 257 -7.96 -13.30 31.31
C GLN A 257 -8.24 -13.50 29.82
N GLY A 258 -7.83 -12.55 28.97
CA GLY A 258 -8.03 -12.62 27.53
C GLY A 258 -7.21 -13.72 26.85
N ILE A 259 -6.05 -14.08 27.39
CA ILE A 259 -5.23 -15.20 26.87
C ILE A 259 -5.86 -16.55 27.20
N GLU A 260 -6.48 -16.69 28.37
CA GLU A 260 -7.13 -17.93 28.82
C GLU A 260 -8.55 -18.10 28.30
N ALA A 261 -9.15 -17.01 27.78
CA ALA A 261 -10.51 -17.00 27.29
C ALA A 261 -10.70 -17.86 26.02
N PRO A 262 -11.86 -18.50 25.83
CA PRO A 262 -12.17 -19.27 24.63
C PRO A 262 -12.38 -18.37 23.39
N GLU A 263 -12.65 -17.09 23.57
CA GLU A 263 -12.81 -16.13 22.48
C GLU A 263 -11.47 -15.84 21.78
N PRO A 264 -11.44 -15.76 20.44
CA PRO A 264 -10.19 -15.57 19.69
C PRO A 264 -9.58 -14.17 19.83
N VAL A 265 -10.33 -13.22 20.40
CA VAL A 265 -9.96 -11.80 20.50
C VAL A 265 -10.45 -11.24 21.83
N MET A 266 -9.56 -10.56 22.55
CA MET A 266 -9.89 -9.79 23.75
C MET A 266 -9.96 -8.29 23.47
N GLN A 267 -10.64 -7.57 24.36
CA GLN A 267 -10.76 -6.13 24.33
C GLN A 267 -9.87 -5.49 25.40
N LEU A 268 -8.98 -4.58 25.00
CA LEU A 268 -8.19 -3.76 25.91
C LEU A 268 -8.65 -2.30 25.84
N SER A 269 -9.27 -1.84 26.94
CA SER A 269 -9.81 -0.50 27.10
C SER A 269 -8.73 0.59 26.98
N TYR A 270 -9.16 1.81 26.65
CA TYR A 270 -8.27 2.94 26.38
C TYR A 270 -7.29 3.26 27.51
N HIS A 271 -7.77 3.40 28.76
CA HIS A 271 -6.91 3.76 29.89
C HIS A 271 -5.90 2.66 30.24
N PRO A 272 -6.30 1.36 30.34
CA PRO A 272 -5.36 0.25 30.46
C PRO A 272 -4.33 0.17 29.33
N ALA A 273 -4.75 0.34 28.07
CA ALA A 273 -3.83 0.32 26.93
C ALA A 273 -2.78 1.44 27.00
N HIS A 274 -3.20 2.64 27.42
CA HIS A 274 -2.29 3.77 27.61
C HIS A 274 -1.30 3.54 28.75
N ALA A 275 -1.78 3.04 29.90
CA ALA A 275 -0.92 2.72 31.04
C ALA A 275 0.11 1.63 30.69
N ALA A 276 -0.30 0.61 29.94
CA ALA A 276 0.61 -0.43 29.44
C ALA A 276 1.74 0.15 28.58
N VAL A 277 1.42 0.98 27.58
CA VAL A 277 2.46 1.61 26.73
C VAL A 277 3.39 2.51 27.55
N ALA A 278 2.85 3.30 28.47
CA ALA A 278 3.65 4.18 29.34
C ALA A 278 4.61 3.38 30.24
N ALA A 279 4.16 2.26 30.79
CA ALA A 279 4.98 1.37 31.62
C ALA A 279 6.13 0.77 30.81
N VAL A 280 5.84 0.20 29.62
CA VAL A 280 6.87 -0.38 28.73
C VAL A 280 7.87 0.69 28.29
N HIS A 281 7.41 1.91 27.97
CA HIS A 281 8.28 3.02 27.60
C HIS A 281 9.20 3.47 28.74
N THR A 282 8.66 3.61 29.96
CA THR A 282 9.41 4.09 31.14
C THR A 282 10.48 3.10 31.59
N ALA A 283 10.22 1.80 31.44
CA ALA A 283 11.20 0.76 31.76
C ALA A 283 12.46 0.86 30.91
N GLY A 284 12.35 1.45 29.71
CA GLY A 284 13.42 1.48 28.71
C GLY A 284 13.68 0.06 28.21
N PRO A 285 13.34 -0.30 26.95
CA PRO A 285 13.56 -1.65 26.49
C PRO A 285 15.06 -1.98 26.53
N GLN A 286 15.50 -2.75 27.53
CA GLN A 286 16.90 -3.15 27.70
C GLN A 286 17.35 -4.14 26.62
N GLU A 287 16.41 -4.76 25.90
CA GLU A 287 16.68 -5.79 24.87
C GLU A 287 15.88 -5.63 23.57
N ALA A 288 15.10 -4.56 23.38
CA ALA A 288 14.38 -4.41 22.11
C ALA A 288 15.34 -4.01 20.99
N ALA A 289 15.16 -4.59 19.81
CA ALA A 289 15.89 -4.17 18.61
C ALA A 289 15.75 -2.65 18.43
N ALA A 290 16.78 -1.96 17.95
CA ALA A 290 16.79 -0.49 17.87
C ALA A 290 15.55 0.12 17.17
N GLY A 291 14.93 -0.62 16.25
CA GLY A 291 13.67 -0.24 15.59
C GLY A 291 12.44 -0.25 16.51
N ASP A 292 12.35 -1.20 17.45
CA ASP A 292 11.21 -1.35 18.37
C ASP A 292 11.22 -0.25 19.44
N ALA A 293 12.40 0.15 19.91
CA ALA A 293 12.55 1.27 20.84
C ALA A 293 12.09 2.60 20.22
N ALA A 294 12.44 2.85 18.95
CA ALA A 294 12.03 4.06 18.24
C ALA A 294 10.51 4.12 18.04
N VAL A 295 9.85 3.00 17.70
CA VAL A 295 8.40 2.95 17.58
C VAL A 295 7.72 3.10 18.94
N LEU A 296 8.23 2.45 19.99
CA LEU A 296 7.72 2.61 21.35
C LEU A 296 7.80 4.06 21.82
N THR A 297 8.93 4.74 21.64
CA THR A 297 9.06 6.17 21.96
C THR A 297 8.08 7.01 21.15
N ALA A 298 7.95 6.75 19.84
CA ALA A 298 6.98 7.47 19.01
C ALA A 298 5.54 7.25 19.47
N VAL A 299 5.14 6.01 19.79
CA VAL A 299 3.78 5.70 20.29
C VAL A 299 3.56 6.34 21.66
N ALA A 300 4.50 6.22 22.60
CA ALA A 300 4.36 6.78 23.94
C ALA A 300 4.29 8.31 23.93
N GLN A 301 5.21 8.97 23.20
CA GLN A 301 5.16 10.42 22.98
C GLN A 301 3.82 10.82 22.41
N HIS A 302 3.33 10.08 21.42
CA HIS A 302 2.12 10.46 20.70
C HIS A 302 0.82 10.22 21.49
N LEU A 303 0.77 9.15 22.28
CA LEU A 303 -0.31 8.94 23.25
C LEU A 303 -0.35 10.07 24.29
N ALA A 304 0.82 10.56 24.73
CA ALA A 304 0.92 11.71 25.63
C ALA A 304 0.52 13.03 24.94
N GLU A 305 1.01 13.27 23.73
CA GLU A 305 0.61 14.41 22.89
C GLU A 305 -0.89 14.42 22.64
N TRP A 306 -1.55 13.27 22.46
CA TRP A 306 -3.00 13.21 22.22
C TRP A 306 -3.88 13.48 23.44
N GLN A 307 -3.36 13.29 24.66
CA GLN A 307 -4.04 13.82 25.85
C GLN A 307 -3.92 15.34 25.91
N HIS A 308 -2.88 15.89 25.28
CA HIS A 308 -2.65 17.30 25.20
C HIS A 308 -3.38 17.88 23.97
N ASN A 309 -4.25 18.85 24.18
CA ASN A 309 -4.73 19.68 23.10
C ASN A 309 -3.96 21.00 23.16
N PRO A 310 -2.65 21.03 22.82
CA PRO A 310 -1.80 22.19 23.07
C PRO A 310 -2.33 23.46 22.40
N GLN A 311 -3.10 23.30 21.32
CA GLN A 311 -3.68 24.38 20.54
C GLN A 311 -5.14 24.69 20.91
N ASP A 312 -5.67 24.07 21.96
CA ASP A 312 -7.06 24.21 22.44
C ASP A 312 -8.11 24.11 21.32
N ILE A 313 -7.89 23.18 20.39
CA ILE A 313 -8.81 22.91 19.29
C ILE A 313 -10.13 22.38 19.85
N ASP A 314 -11.19 23.14 19.66
CA ASP A 314 -12.54 22.82 20.12
C ASP A 314 -13.07 21.53 19.47
N GLN A 315 -13.24 20.49 20.29
CA GLN A 315 -13.75 19.18 19.88
C GLN A 315 -15.17 19.27 19.29
N ALA A 316 -16.00 20.20 19.75
CA ALA A 316 -17.39 20.32 19.31
C ALA A 316 -17.54 20.73 17.84
N ARG A 317 -16.48 21.28 17.22
CA ARG A 317 -16.46 21.68 15.80
C ARG A 317 -16.30 20.52 14.83
N TYR A 318 -16.01 19.32 15.33
CA TYR A 318 -15.73 18.16 14.50
C TYR A 318 -16.83 17.11 14.62
N ARG A 319 -17.19 16.51 13.48
CA ARG A 319 -18.25 15.50 13.40
C ARG A 319 -17.99 14.26 14.28
N ASN A 320 -16.72 13.93 14.51
CA ASN A 320 -16.33 12.81 15.35
C ASN A 320 -14.93 13.03 15.95
N ARG A 321 -14.59 12.20 16.94
CA ARG A 321 -13.31 12.23 17.65
C ARG A 321 -12.10 12.02 16.74
N ILE A 322 -12.25 11.26 15.65
CA ILE A 322 -11.18 10.95 14.70
C ILE A 322 -10.76 12.23 13.98
N LEU A 323 -11.72 12.95 13.39
CA LEU A 323 -11.46 14.20 12.67
C LEU A 323 -10.92 15.30 13.59
N TRP A 324 -11.43 15.37 14.82
CA TRP A 324 -10.88 16.28 15.83
C TRP A 324 -9.41 15.96 16.14
N ARG A 325 -9.08 14.69 16.38
CA ARG A 325 -7.70 14.26 16.65
C ARG A 325 -6.76 14.50 15.48
N GLN A 326 -7.24 14.37 14.25
CA GLN A 326 -6.46 14.73 13.08
C GLN A 326 -6.15 16.22 13.01
N ALA A 327 -7.13 17.07 13.30
CA ALA A 327 -6.88 18.49 13.37
C ALA A 327 -5.87 18.85 14.47
N VAL A 328 -5.92 18.17 15.62
CA VAL A 328 -4.89 18.32 16.66
C VAL A 328 -3.51 17.97 16.10
N LEU A 329 -3.39 16.88 15.34
CA LEU A 329 -2.12 16.47 14.71
C LEU A 329 -1.62 17.42 13.63
N GLU A 330 -2.49 17.86 12.73
CA GLU A 330 -2.14 18.82 11.68
C GLU A 330 -1.62 20.14 12.25
N ASN A 331 -2.06 20.52 13.46
CA ASN A 331 -1.65 21.74 14.15
C ASN A 331 -0.60 21.50 15.24
N THR A 332 -0.08 20.28 15.37
CA THR A 332 1.01 19.98 16.31
C THR A 332 2.34 20.44 15.71
N LEU A 333 3.04 21.36 16.39
CA LEU A 333 4.27 21.99 15.90
C LEU A 333 5.43 21.01 15.67
N THR A 334 5.45 19.89 16.41
CA THR A 334 6.50 18.85 16.32
C THR A 334 5.84 17.47 16.16
N PRO A 335 5.28 17.15 14.98
CA PRO A 335 4.58 15.88 14.79
C PRO A 335 5.57 14.71 14.90
N THR A 336 5.24 13.68 15.69
CA THR A 336 6.03 12.44 15.73
C THR A 336 6.19 11.81 14.34
N VAL A 337 7.20 10.95 14.19
CA VAL A 337 7.42 10.20 12.93
C VAL A 337 6.18 9.41 12.52
N LEU A 338 5.40 8.88 13.47
CA LEU A 338 4.13 8.19 13.18
C LEU A 338 3.04 9.15 12.70
N SER A 339 2.95 10.36 13.28
CA SER A 339 2.06 11.43 12.79
C SER A 339 2.39 11.80 11.35
N GLN A 340 3.68 11.99 11.06
CA GLN A 340 4.17 12.39 9.74
C GLN A 340 3.91 11.32 8.69
N ARG A 341 3.90 10.04 9.11
CA ARG A 341 3.51 8.93 8.24
C ARG A 341 2.00 8.90 7.95
N GLY A 342 1.20 9.80 8.52
CA GLY A 342 -0.20 10.03 8.16
C GLY A 342 -1.24 9.46 9.13
N GLY A 343 -0.88 9.32 10.41
CA GLY A 343 -1.81 8.90 11.44
C GLY A 343 -2.15 7.41 11.36
N PRO A 344 -3.35 6.96 11.74
CA PRO A 344 -3.63 5.55 11.76
C PRO A 344 -3.72 4.93 10.37
N PHE A 345 -3.24 3.69 10.28
CA PHE A 345 -3.32 2.85 9.10
C PHE A 345 -4.33 1.74 9.36
N TRP A 346 -4.77 1.03 8.31
CA TRP A 346 -5.70 -0.09 8.47
C TRP A 346 -5.16 -1.16 9.44
N VAL A 347 -6.00 -1.53 10.39
CA VAL A 347 -5.72 -2.55 11.42
C VAL A 347 -6.25 -3.92 11.01
#